data_AF-A0A7V9KLV8-F1
#
_entry.id   AF-A0A7V9KLV8-F1
#
_cell.length_a   1.000
_cell.length_b   1.000
_cell.length_c   1.000
_cell.angle_alpha   90.00
_cell.angle_beta   90.00
_cell.angle_gamma   90.00
#
_symmetry.space_group_name_H-M   'P 1'
#
loop_
_entity.id
_entity.type
_entity.pdbx_description
1 polymer ?
#
loop_
_entity_poly.entity_id
_entity_poly.type
_entity_poly.pdbx_seq_one_letter_code
_entity_poly.pdbx_strand_id
1 'polypeptide(L)'
;MFSQLRRCDITDELGRHARLMDLSVALLDGDYPPVTNLFFLNDKNKKHWLPWDQVQTIDLKARRIGVQDLKSSNKLVAGSLGKDVLLGDGILDALILDLQNRRATRANDLWLEGDENRLELRAADTGLRGFLRRLSGGRYGRVSKSALYDWKYVEFLRGDPEAVRNAEGYNLRVARLPPGEIARLSDMLPICMLLS
;
A
#
# COMPACT_ATOMS: atom_id res chain seq x y z
N MET A 1 -6.09 -2.24 -8.96
CA MET A 1 -6.02 -1.13 -7.97
C MET A 1 -6.32 -1.64 -6.60
N PHE A 2 -5.57 -1.19 -5.60
CA PHE A 2 -5.76 -1.56 -4.19
C PHE A 2 -7.16 -1.17 -3.68
N SER A 3 -7.67 0.01 -4.03
CA SER A 3 -9.03 0.43 -3.67
C SER A 3 -10.15 -0.48 -4.20
N GLN A 4 -9.89 -1.22 -5.28
CA GLN A 4 -10.80 -2.24 -5.83
C GLN A 4 -10.60 -3.57 -5.11
N LEU A 5 -9.35 -3.95 -4.84
CA LEU A 5 -9.00 -5.17 -4.15
C LEU A 5 -9.63 -5.19 -2.74
N ARG A 6 -9.61 -4.07 -2.00
CA ARG A 6 -10.30 -3.87 -0.69
C ARG A 6 -11.82 -4.12 -0.70
N ARG A 7 -12.43 -4.26 -1.87
CA ARG A 7 -13.86 -4.56 -2.03
C ARG A 7 -14.12 -6.04 -2.29
N CYS A 8 -13.07 -6.85 -2.32
CA CYS A 8 -13.20 -8.28 -2.45
C CYS A 8 -13.56 -8.90 -1.10
N ASP A 9 -14.45 -9.87 -1.15
CA ASP A 9 -14.70 -10.76 -0.03
C ASP A 9 -13.66 -11.88 -0.04
N ILE A 10 -13.20 -12.27 1.14
CA ILE A 10 -12.27 -13.37 1.30
C ILE A 10 -13.10 -14.61 1.59
N THR A 11 -12.80 -15.71 0.92
CA THR A 11 -13.46 -17.00 1.14
C THR A 11 -12.40 -18.08 1.30
N ASP A 12 -12.63 -19.05 2.19
CA ASP A 12 -11.77 -20.23 2.27
C ASP A 12 -12.37 -21.48 1.66
N GLU A 13 -11.59 -22.57 1.62
CA GLU A 13 -11.99 -23.86 1.06
C GLU A 13 -13.23 -24.46 1.74
N LEU A 14 -13.50 -24.10 3.00
CA LEU A 14 -14.70 -24.53 3.74
C LEU A 14 -15.89 -23.59 3.54
N GLY A 15 -15.78 -22.60 2.66
CA GLY A 15 -16.84 -21.64 2.35
C GLY A 15 -17.06 -20.58 3.43
N ARG A 16 -16.14 -20.40 4.38
CA ARG A 16 -16.25 -19.29 5.35
C ARG A 16 -15.89 -17.99 4.65
N HIS A 17 -16.56 -16.91 5.06
CA HIS A 17 -16.37 -15.58 4.49
C HIS A 17 -15.75 -14.62 5.49
N ALA A 18 -14.91 -13.73 4.98
CA ALA A 18 -14.30 -12.62 5.72
C ALA A 18 -14.22 -11.37 4.84
N ARG A 19 -14.11 -10.20 5.46
CA ARG A 19 -13.99 -8.94 4.74
C ARG A 19 -12.55 -8.45 4.75
N LEU A 20 -11.99 -8.20 3.56
CA LEU A 20 -10.65 -7.62 3.44
C LEU A 20 -10.62 -6.21 4.05
N MET A 21 -9.62 -5.95 4.88
CA MET A 21 -9.38 -4.64 5.49
C MET A 21 -8.25 -3.90 4.79
N ASP A 22 -7.09 -4.57 4.72
CA ASP A 22 -5.82 -3.98 4.29
C ASP A 22 -4.85 -5.09 3.84
N LEU A 23 -3.73 -4.68 3.23
CA LEU A 23 -2.58 -5.51 2.89
C LEU A 23 -1.32 -4.84 3.44
N SER A 24 -0.29 -5.60 3.76
CA SER A 24 1.03 -5.03 4.08
C SER A 24 2.06 -5.34 2.99
N VAL A 25 3.08 -4.50 2.87
CA VAL A 25 4.22 -4.72 1.99
C VAL A 25 5.54 -4.64 2.76
N ALA A 26 6.52 -5.42 2.32
CA ALA A 26 7.91 -5.28 2.73
C ALA A 26 8.55 -4.12 1.97
N LEU A 27 8.36 -2.90 2.46
CA LEU A 27 8.74 -1.67 1.73
C LEU A 27 10.24 -1.56 1.40
N LEU A 28 11.09 -2.25 2.17
CA LEU A 28 12.54 -2.27 2.01
C LEU A 28 13.03 -3.31 1.00
N ASP A 29 12.15 -4.22 0.56
CA ASP A 29 12.52 -5.35 -0.28
C ASP A 29 12.52 -4.96 -1.76
N GLY A 30 13.54 -4.21 -2.15
CA GLY A 30 13.82 -3.86 -3.53
C GLY A 30 12.91 -2.78 -4.12
N ASP A 31 12.88 -2.72 -5.46
CA ASP A 31 12.23 -1.61 -6.14
C ASP A 31 10.70 -1.70 -6.22
N TYR A 32 10.17 -2.92 -6.12
CA TYR A 32 8.75 -3.23 -6.13
C TYR A 32 8.42 -4.07 -4.89
N PRO A 33 8.00 -3.42 -3.79
CA PRO A 33 7.70 -4.09 -2.54
C PRO A 33 6.65 -5.21 -2.73
N PRO A 34 6.95 -6.46 -2.33
CA PRO A 34 5.98 -7.53 -2.36
C PRO A 34 4.96 -7.36 -1.23
N VAL A 35 3.72 -7.78 -1.49
CA VAL A 35 2.69 -7.94 -0.47
C VAL A 35 3.07 -9.12 0.41
N THR A 36 3.08 -8.90 1.72
CA THR A 36 3.51 -9.88 2.72
C THR A 36 2.35 -10.49 3.49
N ASN A 37 1.35 -9.69 3.84
CA ASN A 37 0.22 -10.14 4.64
C ASN A 37 -1.10 -9.54 4.15
N LEU A 38 -2.16 -10.31 4.36
CA LEU A 38 -3.55 -9.94 4.13
C LEU A 38 -4.28 -9.81 5.46
N PHE A 39 -4.94 -8.66 5.68
CA PHE A 39 -5.63 -8.33 6.93
C PHE A 39 -7.14 -8.31 6.72
N PHE A 40 -7.90 -8.89 7.64
CA PHE A 40 -9.35 -9.03 7.48
C PHE A 40 -10.14 -8.99 8.79
N LEU A 41 -11.45 -8.78 8.67
CA LEU A 41 -12.42 -9.00 9.74
C LEU A 41 -13.05 -10.37 9.58
N ASN A 42 -13.03 -11.16 10.65
CA ASN A 42 -13.82 -12.39 10.71
C ASN A 42 -15.31 -12.10 10.96
N ASP A 43 -16.11 -13.16 11.00
CA ASP A 43 -17.54 -13.15 11.34
C ASP A 43 -17.88 -12.46 12.67
N LYS A 44 -16.94 -12.43 13.61
CA LYS A 44 -17.06 -11.77 14.93
C LYS A 44 -16.49 -10.35 14.96
N ASN A 45 -16.22 -9.73 13.81
CA ASN A 45 -15.61 -8.40 13.68
C ASN A 45 -14.26 -8.26 14.41
N LYS A 46 -13.53 -9.36 14.61
CA LYS A 46 -12.16 -9.32 15.13
C LYS A 46 -11.18 -9.17 13.97
N LYS A 47 -10.13 -8.38 14.19
CA LYS A 47 -9.06 -8.17 13.22
C LYS A 47 -8.09 -9.34 13.23
N HIS A 48 -7.86 -9.91 12.06
CA HIS A 48 -6.96 -11.03 11.84
C HIS A 48 -6.06 -10.76 10.64
N TRP A 49 -5.00 -11.55 10.52
CA TRP A 49 -4.12 -11.52 9.37
C TRP A 49 -3.64 -12.93 8.97
N LEU A 50 -3.32 -13.08 7.69
CA LEU A 50 -2.69 -14.26 7.10
C LEU A 50 -1.50 -13.81 6.26
N PRO A 51 -0.41 -14.60 6.20
CA PRO A 51 0.63 -14.41 5.20
C PRO A 51 0.03 -14.47 3.79
N TRP A 52 0.63 -13.72 2.85
CA TRP A 52 0.16 -13.69 1.46
C TRP A 52 0.25 -15.06 0.78
N ASP A 53 1.18 -15.92 1.21
CA ASP A 53 1.31 -17.30 0.70
C ASP A 53 0.08 -18.19 0.94
N GLN A 54 -0.85 -17.78 1.81
CA GLN A 54 -2.12 -18.46 2.06
C GLN A 54 -3.18 -18.11 1.01
N VAL A 55 -2.94 -17.12 0.16
CA VAL A 55 -3.83 -16.74 -0.94
C VAL A 55 -3.67 -17.75 -2.06
N GLN A 56 -4.80 -18.30 -2.51
CA GLN A 56 -4.82 -19.31 -3.57
C GLN A 56 -5.40 -18.77 -4.88
N THR A 57 -6.34 -17.82 -4.81
CA THR A 57 -6.99 -17.28 -6.00
C THR A 57 -7.35 -15.81 -5.81
N ILE A 58 -7.29 -15.05 -6.90
CA ILE A 58 -7.71 -13.64 -6.96
C ILE A 58 -8.66 -13.46 -8.14
N ASP A 59 -9.95 -13.37 -7.87
CA ASP A 59 -10.96 -13.06 -8.88
C ASP A 59 -11.52 -11.65 -8.67
N LEU A 60 -10.91 -10.67 -9.35
CA LEU A 60 -11.36 -9.29 -9.29
C LEU A 60 -12.73 -9.06 -9.97
N LYS A 61 -13.16 -9.95 -10.89
CA LYS A 61 -14.48 -9.84 -11.54
C LYS A 61 -15.57 -10.27 -10.58
N ALA A 62 -15.38 -11.41 -9.91
CA ALA A 62 -16.28 -11.89 -8.86
C ALA A 62 -16.09 -11.16 -7.52
N ARG A 63 -15.07 -10.30 -7.41
CA ARG A 63 -14.65 -9.63 -6.16
C ARG A 63 -14.41 -10.63 -5.04
N ARG A 64 -13.64 -11.67 -5.32
CA ARG A 64 -13.35 -12.74 -4.38
C ARG A 64 -11.86 -13.01 -4.31
N ILE A 65 -11.35 -13.19 -3.09
CA ILE A 65 -10.01 -13.70 -2.83
C ILE A 65 -10.18 -15.04 -2.12
N GLY A 66 -9.64 -16.12 -2.69
CA GLY A 66 -9.60 -17.44 -2.08
C GLY A 66 -8.37 -17.58 -1.21
N VAL A 67 -8.53 -18.09 0.02
CA VAL A 67 -7.44 -18.45 0.91
C VAL A 67 -7.57 -19.90 1.37
N GLN A 68 -6.49 -20.50 1.85
CA GLN A 68 -6.50 -21.89 2.31
C GLN A 68 -7.45 -22.11 3.51
N ASP A 69 -7.21 -21.40 4.62
CA ASP A 69 -8.01 -21.53 5.84
C ASP A 69 -8.08 -20.21 6.62
N LEU A 70 -9.27 -19.66 6.83
CA LEU A 70 -9.41 -18.44 7.67
C LEU A 70 -9.19 -18.72 9.17
N LYS A 71 -9.28 -19.97 9.64
CA LYS A 71 -9.03 -20.33 11.06
C LYS A 71 -7.55 -20.42 11.40
N SER A 72 -6.66 -20.64 10.44
CA SER A 72 -5.21 -20.59 10.65
C SER A 72 -4.69 -19.16 10.81
N SER A 73 -5.58 -18.16 10.74
CA SER A 73 -5.22 -16.75 10.86
C SER A 73 -4.76 -16.35 12.26
N ASN A 74 -3.84 -15.39 12.27
CA ASN A 74 -3.32 -14.79 13.48
C ASN A 74 -4.19 -13.60 13.89
N LYS A 75 -4.40 -13.43 15.20
CA LYS A 75 -5.07 -12.22 15.72
C LYS A 75 -4.14 -11.02 15.54
N LEU A 76 -4.70 -9.90 15.10
CA LEU A 76 -3.93 -8.65 15.01
C LEU A 76 -3.75 -8.03 16.40
N VAL A 77 -2.50 -7.98 16.88
CA VAL A 77 -2.08 -7.30 18.11
C VAL A 77 -1.08 -6.18 17.82
N ALA A 78 -0.87 -5.25 18.76
CA ALA A 78 0.12 -4.20 18.60
C ALA A 78 1.52 -4.80 18.32
N GLY A 79 2.23 -4.28 17.31
CA GLY A 79 3.54 -4.78 16.89
C GLY A 79 3.53 -5.93 15.87
N SER A 80 2.36 -6.46 15.47
CA SER A 80 2.29 -7.61 14.53
C SER A 80 2.87 -7.36 13.14
N LEU A 81 3.04 -6.09 12.75
CA LEU A 81 3.53 -5.70 11.42
C LEU A 81 5.05 -5.74 11.29
N GLY A 82 5.81 -5.76 12.40
CA GLY A 82 7.26 -5.67 12.35
C GLY A 82 7.74 -4.46 11.53
N LYS A 83 8.48 -4.72 10.44
CA LYS A 83 8.99 -3.69 9.51
C LYS A 83 8.05 -3.41 8.33
N ASP A 84 6.99 -4.20 8.17
CA ASP A 84 6.06 -4.07 7.07
C ASP A 84 5.20 -2.80 7.20
N VAL A 85 4.70 -2.32 6.07
CA VAL A 85 3.86 -1.12 6.00
C VAL A 85 2.50 -1.48 5.42
N LEU A 86 1.43 -1.07 6.10
CA LEU A 86 0.06 -1.21 5.61
C LEU A 86 -0.16 -0.30 4.40
N LEU A 87 -0.74 -0.85 3.34
CA LEU A 87 -1.04 -0.11 2.11
C LEU A 87 -2.13 0.94 2.34
N GLY A 88 -3.19 0.58 3.08
CA GLY A 88 -4.31 1.46 3.38
C GLY A 88 -4.00 2.46 4.46
N ASP A 89 -3.65 1.99 5.65
CA ASP A 89 -3.44 2.87 6.80
C ASP A 89 -2.08 3.61 6.74
N GLY A 90 -1.09 3.07 6.02
CA GLY A 90 0.25 3.65 5.94
C GLY A 90 0.51 4.48 4.69
N ILE A 91 0.19 3.95 3.50
CA ILE A 91 0.65 4.54 2.23
C ILE A 91 -0.45 5.32 1.51
N LEU A 92 -1.69 4.81 1.50
CA LEU A 92 -2.80 5.47 0.83
C LEU A 92 -3.03 6.86 1.44
N ASP A 93 -3.26 7.86 0.59
CA ASP A 93 -3.41 9.27 0.94
C ASP A 93 -2.18 9.94 1.58
N ALA A 94 -1.11 9.21 1.83
CA ALA A 94 0.14 9.78 2.30
C ALA A 94 0.78 10.67 1.23
N LEU A 95 1.59 11.61 1.72
CA LEU A 95 2.44 12.42 0.85
C LEU A 95 3.62 11.56 0.37
N ILE A 96 3.83 11.55 -0.93
CA ILE A 96 4.93 10.85 -1.60
C ILE A 96 5.70 11.83 -2.48
N LEU A 97 6.99 11.59 -2.64
CA LEU A 97 7.80 12.30 -3.63
C LEU A 97 7.84 11.49 -4.91
N ASP A 98 7.47 12.14 -6.01
CA ASP A 98 7.67 11.65 -7.36
C ASP A 98 9.02 12.18 -7.85
N LEU A 99 10.04 11.32 -7.78
CA LEU A 99 11.41 11.68 -8.11
C LEU A 99 11.59 11.88 -9.62
N GLN A 100 10.75 11.25 -10.44
CA GLN A 100 10.82 11.37 -11.90
C GLN A 100 10.34 12.75 -12.37
N ASN A 101 9.26 13.27 -11.78
CA ASN A 101 8.67 14.56 -12.18
C ASN A 101 8.94 15.68 -11.17
N ARG A 102 9.75 15.40 -10.15
CA ARG A 102 10.27 16.37 -9.16
C ARG A 102 9.15 17.12 -8.43
N ARG A 103 8.23 16.38 -7.82
CA ARG A 103 7.10 16.97 -7.11
C ARG A 103 6.67 16.13 -5.90
N ALA A 104 6.11 16.80 -4.90
CA ALA A 104 5.39 16.15 -3.81
C ALA A 104 3.90 16.03 -4.16
N THR A 105 3.32 14.85 -3.95
CA THR A 105 1.90 14.59 -4.26
C THR A 105 1.32 13.52 -3.34
N ARG A 106 0.01 13.26 -3.40
CA ARG A 106 -0.63 12.21 -2.60
C ARG A 106 -0.79 10.92 -3.38
N ALA A 107 -0.60 9.79 -2.70
CA ALA A 107 -0.94 8.46 -3.24
C ALA A 107 -2.45 8.23 -3.17
N ASN A 108 -3.20 8.67 -4.19
CA ASN A 108 -4.66 8.55 -4.23
C ASN A 108 -5.15 7.11 -4.42
N ASP A 109 -4.34 6.25 -5.04
CA ASP A 109 -4.58 4.81 -5.11
C ASP A 109 -3.25 4.10 -5.31
N LEU A 110 -3.25 2.78 -5.18
CA LEU A 110 -2.05 1.96 -5.37
C LEU A 110 -2.30 0.90 -6.43
N TRP A 111 -1.38 0.80 -7.38
CA TRP A 111 -1.40 -0.23 -8.40
C TRP A 111 -0.59 -1.41 -7.92
N LEU A 112 -1.30 -2.52 -7.70
CA LEU A 112 -0.73 -3.82 -7.41
C LEU A 112 -0.75 -4.66 -8.69
N GLU A 113 0.33 -5.37 -8.95
CA GLU A 113 0.47 -6.26 -10.11
C GLU A 113 1.15 -7.56 -9.70
N GLY A 114 0.70 -8.67 -10.29
CA GLY A 114 1.12 -10.00 -9.91
C GLY A 114 -0.08 -10.93 -9.79
N ASP A 115 0.13 -12.04 -9.10
CA ASP A 115 -0.83 -13.12 -8.90
C ASP A 115 -0.84 -13.56 -7.41
N GLU A 116 -1.52 -14.67 -7.13
CA GLU A 116 -1.57 -15.30 -5.81
C GLU A 116 -0.19 -15.64 -5.25
N ASN A 117 0.79 -16.01 -6.10
CA ASN A 117 2.13 -16.37 -5.64
C ASN A 117 2.94 -15.14 -5.25
N ARG A 118 2.80 -14.05 -6.01
CA ARG A 118 3.56 -12.83 -5.77
C ARG A 118 2.82 -11.61 -6.29
N LEU A 119 2.26 -10.83 -5.38
CA LEU A 119 1.66 -9.54 -5.67
C LEU A 119 2.60 -8.42 -5.24
N GLU A 120 2.88 -7.46 -6.13
CA GLU A 120 3.84 -6.39 -5.87
C GLU A 120 3.22 -5.01 -6.05
N LEU A 121 3.70 -4.04 -5.26
CA LEU A 121 3.40 -2.64 -5.44
C LEU A 121 4.21 -2.07 -6.61
N ARG A 122 3.55 -1.80 -7.74
CA ARG A 122 4.20 -1.31 -8.97
C ARG A 122 4.09 0.17 -9.20
N ALA A 123 3.00 0.81 -8.75
CA ALA A 123 2.82 2.24 -8.97
C ALA A 123 1.88 2.88 -7.95
N ALA A 124 2.02 4.19 -7.78
CA ALA A 124 1.06 5.04 -7.09
C ALA A 124 0.20 5.81 -8.12
N ASP A 125 -1.11 5.81 -7.96
CA ASP A 125 -2.00 6.73 -8.71
C ASP A 125 -2.05 8.05 -7.96
N THR A 126 -1.58 9.13 -8.58
CA THR A 126 -1.59 10.47 -7.96
C THR A 126 -2.54 11.43 -8.67
N GLY A 127 -3.35 10.91 -9.59
CA GLY A 127 -4.31 11.71 -10.34
C GLY A 127 -5.56 12.02 -9.52
N LEU A 128 -6.14 13.21 -9.74
CA LEU A 128 -7.43 13.60 -9.16
C LEU A 128 -8.57 12.61 -9.50
N ARG A 129 -8.47 11.93 -10.65
CA ARG A 129 -9.41 10.87 -11.05
C ARG A 129 -9.31 9.64 -10.14
N GLY A 130 -8.12 9.33 -9.62
CA GLY A 130 -7.92 8.26 -8.64
C GLY A 130 -8.67 8.54 -7.35
N PHE A 131 -8.57 9.78 -6.86
CA PHE A 131 -9.31 10.25 -5.69
C PHE A 131 -10.84 10.13 -5.90
N LEU A 132 -11.36 10.64 -7.03
CA LEU A 132 -12.80 10.54 -7.35
C LEU A 132 -13.27 9.09 -7.50
N ARG A 133 -12.45 8.21 -8.08
CA ARG A 133 -12.74 6.77 -8.21
C ARG A 133 -12.92 6.13 -6.84
N ARG A 134 -12.05 6.47 -5.89
CA ARG A 134 -12.11 5.92 -4.53
C ARG A 134 -13.38 6.37 -3.81
N LEU A 135 -13.70 7.67 -3.86
CA LEU A 135 -14.90 8.23 -3.24
C LEU A 135 -16.20 7.71 -3.86
N SER A 136 -16.24 7.57 -5.19
CA SER A 136 -17.46 7.17 -5.91
C SER A 136 -17.77 5.68 -5.86
N GLY A 137 -16.94 4.89 -5.18
CA GLY A 137 -17.17 3.45 -5.18
C GLY A 137 -16.64 2.74 -6.44
N GLY A 138 -15.76 3.37 -7.21
CA GLY A 138 -15.34 2.90 -8.53
C GLY A 138 -16.35 3.17 -9.65
N ARG A 139 -17.42 3.95 -9.38
CA ARG A 139 -18.45 4.31 -10.38
C ARG A 139 -17.96 5.36 -11.39
N TYR A 140 -17.05 6.23 -10.98
CA TYR A 140 -16.48 7.29 -11.81
C TYR A 140 -14.94 7.23 -11.83
N GLY A 141 -14.32 7.84 -12.84
CA GLY A 141 -12.86 7.96 -12.93
C GLY A 141 -12.17 6.65 -13.34
N ARG A 142 -12.06 6.40 -14.66
CA ARG A 142 -11.22 5.30 -15.17
C ARG A 142 -9.76 5.53 -14.78
N VAL A 143 -9.03 4.44 -14.59
CA VAL A 143 -7.58 4.52 -14.37
C VAL A 143 -6.95 5.19 -15.59
N SER A 144 -6.18 6.25 -15.35
CA SER A 144 -5.36 6.89 -16.38
C SER A 144 -3.94 6.38 -16.22
N LYS A 145 -3.40 5.67 -17.22
CA LYS A 145 -2.01 5.20 -17.16
C LYS A 145 -1.01 6.34 -16.93
N SER A 146 -1.30 7.53 -17.48
CA SER A 146 -0.49 8.74 -17.26
C SER A 146 -0.50 9.29 -15.83
N ALA A 147 -1.43 8.84 -14.99
CA ALA A 147 -1.50 9.22 -13.58
C ALA A 147 -0.84 8.18 -12.65
N LEU A 148 -0.31 7.08 -13.22
CA LEU A 148 0.41 6.05 -12.49
C LEU A 148 1.90 6.38 -12.49
N TYR A 149 2.45 6.53 -11.30
CA TYR A 149 3.87 6.78 -11.08
C TYR A 149 4.52 5.50 -10.62
N ASP A 150 5.49 5.05 -11.41
CA ASP A 150 6.25 3.84 -11.15
C ASP A 150 6.89 3.90 -9.75
N TRP A 151 6.60 2.89 -8.94
CA TRP A 151 6.99 2.85 -7.53
C TRP A 151 8.51 2.92 -7.36
N LYS A 152 9.30 2.49 -8.35
CA LYS A 152 10.76 2.61 -8.30
C LYS A 152 11.27 4.05 -8.22
N TYR A 153 10.46 5.02 -8.64
CA TYR A 153 10.75 6.46 -8.56
C TYR A 153 9.92 7.18 -7.51
N VAL A 154 9.19 6.43 -6.67
CA VAL A 154 8.44 6.97 -5.55
C VAL A 154 9.32 6.91 -4.30
N GLU A 155 9.46 8.04 -3.62
CA GLU A 155 9.94 8.08 -2.24
C GLU A 155 8.75 8.24 -1.31
N PHE A 156 8.61 7.30 -0.38
CA PHE A 156 7.62 7.38 0.68
C PHE A 156 8.27 7.96 1.94
N LEU A 157 7.87 9.19 2.30
CA LEU A 157 8.37 9.87 3.48
C LEU A 157 7.57 9.39 4.70
N ARG A 158 8.06 8.36 5.39
CA ARG A 158 7.51 7.96 6.68
C ARG A 158 7.87 9.03 7.73
N GLY A 159 6.88 9.50 8.48
CA GLY A 159 7.10 10.34 9.66
C GLY A 159 7.30 9.47 10.90
N ASP A 160 8.36 8.65 10.92
CA ASP A 160 8.73 7.90 12.12
C ASP A 160 10.11 8.39 12.63
N PRO A 161 10.14 9.26 13.65
CA PRO A 161 11.36 9.86 14.18
C PRO A 161 12.38 8.82 14.69
N GLU A 162 11.91 7.68 15.21
CA GLU A 162 12.78 6.62 15.74
C GLU A 162 13.41 5.80 14.61
N ALA A 163 12.68 5.57 13.52
CA ALA A 163 13.24 4.98 12.31
C ALA A 163 14.30 5.89 11.66
N VAL A 164 14.12 7.22 11.73
CA VAL A 164 15.08 8.20 11.19
C VAL A 164 16.39 8.17 11.98
N ARG A 165 16.31 8.10 13.32
CA ARG A 165 17.51 8.04 14.18
C ARG A 165 18.38 6.81 13.94
N ASN A 166 17.75 5.68 13.61
CA ASN A 166 18.46 4.41 13.45
C ASN A 166 18.83 4.09 11.98
N ALA A 167 18.44 4.94 11.01
CA ALA A 167 18.52 4.65 9.57
C ALA A 167 17.84 3.33 9.14
N GLU A 168 17.09 2.70 10.05
CA GLU A 168 16.36 1.47 9.83
C GLU A 168 14.93 1.83 9.42
N GLY A 169 14.58 1.65 8.15
CA GLY A 169 13.20 1.85 7.70
C GLY A 169 13.00 2.74 6.48
N TYR A 170 14.07 3.26 5.88
CA TYR A 170 13.98 4.11 4.69
C TYR A 170 14.84 3.56 3.55
N ASN A 171 14.20 3.31 2.41
CA ASN A 171 14.90 3.33 1.13
C ASN A 171 15.15 4.81 0.80
N LEU A 172 16.27 5.39 1.26
CA LEU A 172 16.61 6.81 1.04
C LEU A 172 17.02 7.06 -0.43
N ARG A 173 16.12 6.83 -1.39
CA ARG A 173 16.42 7.10 -2.81
C ARG A 173 16.60 8.60 -3.03
N VAL A 174 15.96 9.43 -2.20
CA VAL A 174 16.17 10.88 -2.18
C VAL A 174 17.64 11.25 -1.94
N ALA A 175 18.39 10.47 -1.16
CA ALA A 175 19.81 10.71 -0.88
C ALA A 175 20.72 10.52 -2.11
N ARG A 176 20.20 9.91 -3.18
CA ARG A 176 20.92 9.75 -4.46
C ARG A 176 20.78 10.98 -5.37
N LEU A 177 19.93 11.94 -5.02
CA LEU A 177 19.75 13.16 -5.80
C LEU A 177 20.85 14.20 -5.49
N PRO A 178 21.21 15.08 -6.44
CA PRO A 178 22.11 16.19 -6.16
C PRO A 178 21.57 17.10 -5.04
N PRO A 179 22.43 17.71 -4.20
CA PRO A 179 22.00 18.55 -3.07
C PRO A 179 21.01 19.67 -3.45
N GLY A 180 21.22 20.29 -4.62
CA GLY A 180 20.31 21.32 -5.12
C GLY A 180 18.92 20.81 -5.50
N GLU A 181 18.78 19.52 -5.85
CA GLU A 181 17.48 18.89 -6.11
C GLU A 181 16.77 18.52 -4.81
N ILE A 182 17.51 18.03 -3.82
CA ILE A 182 16.99 17.75 -2.47
C ILE A 182 16.40 19.04 -1.87
N ALA A 183 17.11 20.16 -1.95
CA ALA A 183 16.64 21.45 -1.47
C ALA A 183 15.30 21.86 -2.11
N ARG A 184 15.18 21.75 -3.45
CA ARG A 184 13.93 22.08 -4.15
C ARG A 184 12.77 21.16 -3.77
N LEU A 185 13.01 19.88 -3.52
CA LEU A 185 11.97 18.96 -3.08
C LEU A 185 11.51 19.28 -1.65
N SER A 186 12.43 19.69 -0.78
CA SER A 186 12.10 20.13 0.59
C SER A 186 11.16 21.32 0.60
N ASP A 187 11.36 22.30 -0.30
CA ASP A 187 10.48 23.47 -0.41
C ASP A 187 9.05 23.13 -0.85
N MET A 188 8.84 21.94 -1.44
CA MET A 188 7.53 21.45 -1.87
C MET A 188 6.77 20.69 -0.79
N LEU A 189 7.42 20.37 0.34
CA LEU A 189 6.78 19.74 1.47
C LEU A 189 5.97 20.78 2.25
N PRO A 190 4.71 20.48 2.63
CA PRO A 190 3.97 21.38 3.50
C PRO A 190 4.74 21.56 4.82
N ILE A 191 4.94 22.83 5.21
CA ILE A 191 5.74 23.28 6.37
C ILE A 191 5.38 22.53 7.67
N CYS A 192 4.16 21.99 7.79
CA CYS A 192 3.70 21.23 8.94
C CYS A 192 4.42 19.89 9.21
N MET A 193 5.33 19.42 8.34
CA MET A 193 6.14 18.22 8.61
C MET A 193 7.51 18.48 9.25
N LEU A 194 7.93 19.75 9.43
CA LEU A 194 9.24 20.09 10.02
C LEU A 194 9.20 20.36 11.54
N LEU A 195 8.03 20.23 12.16
CA LEU A 195 7.82 20.47 13.59
C LEU A 195 7.02 19.30 14.20
N SER A 196 7.66 18.16 14.40
CA SER A 196 7.17 17.06 15.24
C SER A 196 8.34 16.24 15.74
#